data_AF-A0A428TIH5-F1
#
_entry.id   AF-A0A428TIH5-F1
#
_cell.length_a   1.000
_cell.length_b   1.000
_cell.length_c   1.000
_cell.angle_alpha   90.00
_cell.angle_beta   90.00
_cell.angle_gamma   90.00
#
_symmetry.space_group_name_H-M   'P 1'
#
loop_
_entity.id
_entity.type
_entity.pdbx_description
1 polymer ?
#
loop_
_entity_poly.entity_id
_entity_poly.type
_entity_poly.pdbx_seq_one_letter_code
_entity_poly.pdbx_strand_id
1 'polypeptide(L)'
;MMGAVRSNRVALLVAAVFFTFFMGLAHFHLNATPSRPATAISDSDEYIPDVDSAAAAASPNDAPKVATKAAQPPKASVFPSAKAEEEPGTVPAIPTPASEEPEIEVVEEVVEVEVEAEEETPTPTPTPTAAESHVLRPQDFVIPSVKPTTPEFADYGAWGWKLPHPDPIWKESLGERLCIVDLESRPFDKPGQIWDPQGMSWSRAKDVHGPSGGTLNHWVYSQIHGYKYYYVKINTYKDRRDSWKKPSVLSKILKNHEVCVFIDSDALFNHLDLPLEWLMNYWSISPHNNSLALAVDPDVQHNHDRFGKLFLNTGFMIMQNKNKTYDIFRDWDDCPNEGSKYPGCTEFRNRKGWQPTDQGGFGTFVRYDYPNDIKELPCTEANGFPEANQGCMGKFIKHVWLGKEDRLKIVVGNVFPGTLLETFHKQFLAAKDSFFTTEDALMSNE
;
A
#
# COMPACT_ATOMS: atom_id res chain seq x y z
N MET A 1 -39.83 -70.93 9.94
CA MET A 1 -40.92 -69.94 10.04
C MET A 1 -40.31 -68.54 9.99
N MET A 2 -40.78 -67.74 9.02
CA MET A 2 -40.79 -66.28 8.92
C MET A 2 -39.53 -65.46 9.31
N GLY A 3 -38.85 -64.97 8.27
CA GLY A 3 -37.91 -63.86 8.37
C GLY A 3 -38.61 -62.51 8.52
N ALA A 4 -37.96 -61.60 9.22
CA ALA A 4 -38.34 -60.19 9.29
C ALA A 4 -37.40 -59.38 8.39
N VAL A 5 -37.94 -58.86 7.30
CA VAL A 5 -37.30 -57.87 6.43
C VAL A 5 -37.22 -56.55 7.19
N ARG A 6 -36.03 -56.12 7.61
CA ARG A 6 -35.82 -54.76 8.10
C ARG A 6 -35.79 -53.79 6.92
N SER A 7 -36.60 -52.75 7.04
CA SER A 7 -36.91 -51.73 6.04
C SER A 7 -35.68 -51.00 5.50
N ASN A 8 -35.40 -51.16 4.20
CA ASN A 8 -34.38 -50.44 3.42
C ASN A 8 -34.78 -49.00 3.05
N ARG A 9 -35.80 -48.41 3.69
CA ARG A 9 -36.34 -47.10 3.29
C ARG A 9 -35.38 -45.94 3.56
N VAL A 10 -34.53 -46.03 4.58
CA VAL A 10 -33.55 -44.97 4.90
C VAL A 10 -32.37 -44.99 3.93
N ALA A 11 -31.87 -46.18 3.54
CA ALA A 11 -30.80 -46.31 2.55
C ALA A 11 -31.25 -45.85 1.15
N LEU A 12 -32.51 -46.13 0.77
CA LEU A 12 -33.09 -45.66 -0.49
C LEU A 12 -33.32 -44.14 -0.51
N LEU A 13 -33.70 -43.53 0.62
CA LEU A 13 -33.85 -42.07 0.73
C LEU A 13 -32.50 -41.35 0.66
N VAL A 14 -31.47 -41.88 1.34
CA VAL A 14 -30.12 -41.30 1.30
C VAL A 14 -29.50 -41.44 -0.10
N ALA A 15 -29.69 -42.58 -0.77
CA ALA A 15 -29.24 -42.77 -2.15
C ALA A 15 -29.99 -41.86 -3.14
N ALA A 16 -31.30 -41.66 -2.97
CA ALA A 16 -32.09 -40.79 -3.83
C ALA A 16 -31.74 -39.30 -3.68
N VAL A 17 -31.44 -38.84 -2.46
CA VAL A 17 -30.98 -37.46 -2.20
C VAL A 17 -29.57 -37.23 -2.75
N PHE A 18 -28.66 -38.19 -2.62
CA PHE A 18 -27.33 -38.10 -3.21
C PHE A 18 -27.36 -38.09 -4.75
N PHE A 19 -28.20 -38.92 -5.38
CA PHE A 19 -28.31 -38.96 -6.85
C PHE A 19 -28.95 -37.70 -7.44
N THR A 20 -29.92 -37.10 -6.75
CA THR A 20 -30.59 -35.86 -7.20
C THR A 20 -29.70 -34.63 -7.07
N PHE A 21 -28.87 -34.54 -6.02
CA PHE A 21 -27.90 -33.45 -5.89
C PHE A 21 -26.78 -33.52 -6.94
N PHE A 22 -26.24 -34.72 -7.20
CA PHE A 22 -25.16 -34.89 -8.19
C PHE A 22 -25.64 -34.74 -9.64
N MET A 23 -26.85 -35.21 -9.98
CA MET A 23 -27.42 -34.95 -11.31
C MET A 23 -27.82 -33.47 -11.48
N GLY A 24 -28.23 -32.77 -10.42
CA GLY A 24 -28.48 -31.32 -10.46
C GLY A 24 -27.21 -30.51 -10.75
N LEU A 25 -26.10 -30.85 -10.10
CA LEU A 25 -24.78 -30.22 -10.35
C LEU A 25 -24.22 -30.56 -11.74
N ALA A 26 -24.38 -31.80 -12.20
CA ALA A 26 -23.96 -32.21 -13.54
C ALA A 26 -24.82 -31.54 -14.64
N HIS A 27 -26.13 -31.36 -14.42
CA HIS A 27 -27.00 -30.68 -15.37
C HIS A 27 -26.71 -29.16 -15.43
N PHE A 28 -26.35 -28.55 -14.30
CA PHE A 28 -25.95 -27.13 -14.24
C PHE A 28 -24.62 -26.88 -14.96
N HIS A 29 -23.67 -27.82 -14.90
CA HIS A 29 -22.39 -27.71 -15.62
C HIS A 29 -22.46 -28.09 -17.11
N LEU A 30 -23.44 -28.87 -17.55
CA LEU A 30 -23.57 -29.32 -18.95
C LEU A 30 -24.53 -28.48 -19.81
N ASN A 31 -25.38 -27.63 -19.20
CA ASN A 31 -26.30 -26.73 -19.93
C ASN A 31 -25.87 -25.25 -19.94
N ALA A 32 -24.64 -24.93 -19.52
CA ALA A 32 -24.07 -23.61 -19.72
C ALA A 32 -23.80 -23.39 -21.22
N THR A 33 -24.81 -22.90 -21.93
CA THR A 33 -24.71 -22.52 -23.35
C THR A 33 -23.85 -21.25 -23.47
N PRO A 34 -22.99 -21.09 -24.49
CA PRO A 34 -22.08 -19.95 -24.57
C PRO A 34 -22.88 -18.68 -24.83
N SER A 35 -22.71 -17.67 -23.98
CA SER A 35 -23.23 -16.34 -24.23
C SER A 35 -22.55 -15.74 -25.47
N ARG A 36 -23.35 -15.51 -26.52
CA ARG A 36 -22.99 -14.74 -27.73
C ARG A 36 -22.59 -13.30 -27.36
N PRO A 37 -21.80 -12.62 -28.22
CA PRO A 37 -21.16 -11.35 -27.88
C PRO A 37 -22.22 -10.24 -27.78
N ALA A 38 -22.11 -9.43 -26.74
CA ALA A 38 -22.91 -8.23 -26.59
C ALA A 38 -22.58 -7.26 -27.73
N THR A 39 -23.58 -7.00 -28.58
CA THR A 39 -23.64 -5.85 -29.48
C THR A 39 -23.47 -4.56 -28.68
N ALA A 40 -22.66 -3.66 -29.24
CA ALA A 40 -22.29 -2.36 -28.72
C ALA A 40 -23.47 -1.56 -28.15
N ILE A 41 -23.31 -1.13 -26.89
CA ILE A 41 -24.03 0.02 -26.34
C ILE A 41 -23.05 1.20 -26.43
N SER A 42 -23.54 2.26 -27.06
CA SER A 42 -22.84 3.48 -27.43
C SER A 42 -22.20 4.20 -26.23
N ASP A 43 -20.95 4.59 -26.43
CA ASP A 43 -20.21 5.60 -25.68
C ASP A 43 -21.06 6.83 -25.38
N SER A 44 -21.17 7.18 -24.10
CA SER A 44 -21.27 8.56 -23.61
C SER A 44 -21.26 8.59 -22.08
N ASP A 45 -20.12 8.26 -21.47
CA ASP A 45 -19.77 8.85 -20.18
C ASP A 45 -18.67 9.88 -20.46
N GLU A 46 -19.12 11.13 -20.40
CA GLU A 46 -18.42 12.36 -20.69
C GLU A 46 -17.28 12.55 -19.66
N TYR A 47 -16.06 12.28 -20.10
CA TYR A 47 -14.84 12.66 -19.40
C TYR A 47 -14.72 14.19 -19.40
N ILE A 48 -14.77 14.81 -18.22
CA ILE A 48 -14.46 16.23 -18.03
C ILE A 48 -12.93 16.34 -17.95
N PRO A 49 -12.26 16.99 -18.92
CA PRO A 49 -10.82 17.22 -18.84
C PRO A 49 -10.49 18.26 -17.77
N ASP A 50 -9.31 18.12 -17.15
CA ASP A 50 -8.67 19.18 -16.38
C ASP A 50 -8.53 20.43 -17.26
N VAL A 51 -9.31 21.47 -16.94
CA VAL A 51 -9.21 22.78 -17.57
C VAL A 51 -8.52 23.72 -16.58
N ASP A 52 -7.22 23.91 -16.76
CA ASP A 52 -6.54 25.13 -16.36
C ASP A 52 -5.39 25.40 -17.34
N SER A 53 -5.76 25.89 -18.53
CA SER A 53 -4.89 26.76 -19.33
C SER A 53 -5.72 27.62 -20.31
N ALA A 54 -5.78 28.93 -20.02
CA ALA A 54 -6.22 30.05 -20.88
C ALA A 54 -7.72 30.05 -21.33
N ALA A 55 -8.45 31.15 -21.49
CA ALA A 55 -8.14 32.57 -21.67
C ALA A 55 -9.36 33.46 -21.38
N ALA A 56 -9.15 34.78 -21.46
CA ALA A 56 -10.07 35.88 -21.22
C ALA A 56 -11.25 36.04 -22.23
N ALA A 57 -12.28 36.76 -21.73
CA ALA A 57 -13.23 37.67 -22.40
C ALA A 57 -14.26 37.12 -23.42
N ALA A 58 -15.55 37.07 -23.01
CA ALA A 58 -16.68 37.85 -23.57
C ALA A 58 -18.06 37.29 -23.10
N SER A 59 -19.07 38.15 -23.04
CA SER A 59 -20.47 37.92 -22.61
C SER A 59 -21.41 38.57 -23.66
N PRO A 60 -22.76 38.45 -23.64
CA PRO A 60 -23.68 37.35 -23.29
C PRO A 60 -24.74 37.08 -24.42
N ASN A 61 -25.55 36.00 -24.32
CA ASN A 61 -27.03 36.05 -24.30
C ASN A 61 -27.75 34.70 -24.51
N ASP A 62 -28.91 34.63 -23.86
CA ASP A 62 -30.13 33.84 -24.10
C ASP A 62 -30.26 32.38 -23.62
N ALA A 63 -31.15 32.25 -22.63
CA ALA A 63 -31.79 31.02 -22.15
C ALA A 63 -32.98 30.61 -23.07
N PRO A 64 -33.58 29.41 -22.94
CA PRO A 64 -34.52 29.17 -21.83
C PRO A 64 -34.51 27.77 -21.21
N LYS A 65 -35.10 27.73 -20.00
CA LYS A 65 -35.32 26.64 -19.07
C LYS A 65 -36.20 25.50 -19.63
N VAL A 66 -35.89 24.26 -19.26
CA VAL A 66 -36.89 23.18 -19.11
C VAL A 66 -36.64 22.45 -17.79
N ALA A 67 -37.73 22.31 -17.03
CA ALA A 67 -37.78 21.70 -15.71
C ALA A 67 -38.02 20.18 -15.80
N THR A 68 -37.40 19.41 -14.91
CA THR A 68 -37.86 18.05 -14.59
C THR A 68 -37.79 17.77 -13.09
N LYS A 69 -38.89 17.18 -12.63
CA LYS A 69 -39.30 16.89 -11.26
C LYS A 69 -38.34 15.94 -10.53
N ALA A 70 -38.13 16.25 -9.26
CA ALA A 70 -37.58 15.34 -8.25
C ALA A 70 -38.55 14.18 -7.96
N ALA A 71 -38.01 12.98 -7.81
CA ALA A 71 -38.69 11.82 -7.21
C ALA A 71 -37.89 11.39 -5.97
N GLN A 72 -38.60 11.31 -4.83
CA GLN A 72 -38.08 10.88 -3.53
C GLN A 72 -37.87 9.35 -3.48
N PRO A 73 -36.93 8.86 -2.65
CA PRO A 73 -36.76 7.42 -2.42
C PRO A 73 -37.75 6.89 -1.36
N PRO A 74 -38.24 5.64 -1.48
CA PRO A 74 -39.00 5.01 -0.41
C PRO A 74 -38.12 4.52 0.74
N LYS A 75 -38.77 4.49 1.92
CA LYS A 75 -38.25 4.33 3.27
C LYS A 75 -37.72 2.92 3.60
N ALA A 76 -36.77 2.90 4.52
CA ALA A 76 -36.22 1.75 5.21
C ALA A 76 -37.29 0.94 5.98
N SER A 77 -37.18 -0.40 5.91
CA SER A 77 -37.90 -1.33 6.79
C SER A 77 -37.02 -1.76 7.95
N VAL A 78 -37.49 -1.44 9.15
CA VAL A 78 -37.00 -1.89 10.45
C VAL A 78 -37.40 -3.35 10.66
N PHE A 79 -36.46 -4.20 11.10
CA PHE A 79 -36.77 -5.50 11.72
C PHE A 79 -36.39 -5.48 13.20
N PRO A 80 -37.19 -6.10 14.09
CA PRO A 80 -37.12 -5.89 15.53
C PRO A 80 -36.10 -6.80 16.24
N SER A 81 -35.60 -6.24 17.34
CA SER A 81 -34.74 -6.83 18.36
C SER A 81 -35.41 -8.03 19.06
N ALA A 82 -34.67 -9.12 19.26
CA ALA A 82 -35.00 -10.18 20.21
C ALA A 82 -33.99 -10.17 21.37
N LYS A 83 -34.50 -9.92 22.58
CA LYS A 83 -33.82 -10.14 23.86
C LYS A 83 -33.84 -11.63 24.19
N ALA A 84 -32.74 -12.15 24.70
CA ALA A 84 -32.72 -13.35 25.53
C ALA A 84 -31.94 -13.02 26.81
N GLU A 85 -32.63 -13.17 27.94
CA GLU A 85 -32.09 -13.16 29.30
C GLU A 85 -31.49 -14.53 29.60
N GLU A 86 -30.31 -14.59 30.22
CA GLU A 86 -29.86 -15.77 30.94
C GLU A 86 -28.99 -15.36 32.14
N GLU A 87 -29.36 -15.83 33.33
CA GLU A 87 -28.73 -15.57 34.62
C GLU A 87 -27.50 -16.48 34.86
N PRO A 88 -26.60 -16.12 35.81
CA PRO A 88 -25.29 -16.75 35.93
C PRO A 88 -25.32 -18.01 36.82
N GLY A 89 -24.85 -19.12 36.26
CA GLY A 89 -24.57 -20.36 37.00
C GLY A 89 -23.20 -20.33 37.67
N THR A 90 -23.19 -20.51 38.99
CA THR A 90 -22.04 -20.77 39.86
C THR A 90 -21.23 -22.00 39.45
N VAL A 91 -19.90 -21.88 39.43
CA VAL A 91 -18.93 -23.00 39.31
C VAL A 91 -18.06 -23.08 40.57
N PRO A 92 -17.80 -24.27 41.15
CA PRO A 92 -17.04 -24.41 42.39
C PRO A 92 -15.52 -24.35 42.19
N ALA A 93 -14.82 -23.86 43.21
CA ALA A 93 -13.36 -23.78 43.30
C ALA A 93 -12.69 -25.16 43.40
N ILE A 94 -11.55 -25.32 42.74
CA ILE A 94 -10.62 -26.46 42.84
C ILE A 94 -9.32 -25.96 43.49
N PRO A 95 -8.71 -26.71 44.44
CA PRO A 95 -7.63 -26.22 45.30
C PRO A 95 -6.25 -26.26 44.62
N THR A 96 -5.42 -25.31 45.04
CA THR A 96 -3.99 -25.17 44.73
C THR A 96 -3.16 -26.27 45.39
N PRO A 97 -2.12 -26.83 44.73
CA PRO A 97 -1.07 -27.56 45.41
C PRO A 97 0.09 -26.64 45.76
N ALA A 98 0.59 -26.79 46.98
CA ALA A 98 1.85 -26.23 47.45
C ALA A 98 3.04 -27.06 46.92
N SER A 99 4.14 -26.41 46.55
CA SER A 99 5.47 -27.02 46.55
C SER A 99 6.54 -25.98 46.80
N GLU A 100 7.40 -26.34 47.75
CA GLU A 100 8.56 -25.67 48.33
C GLU A 100 9.59 -25.11 47.33
N GLU A 101 10.14 -23.94 47.63
CA GLU A 101 11.42 -23.46 47.09
C GLU A 101 12.49 -23.51 48.21
N PRO A 102 13.74 -23.95 47.92
CA PRO A 102 14.81 -23.93 48.90
C PRO A 102 15.53 -22.58 48.91
N GLU A 103 15.75 -22.03 50.11
CA GLU A 103 16.69 -20.93 50.36
C GLU A 103 18.13 -21.41 50.10
N ILE A 104 18.86 -20.69 49.25
CA ILE A 104 20.30 -20.83 49.08
C ILE A 104 20.96 -19.55 49.60
N GLU A 105 21.66 -19.66 50.73
CA GLU A 105 22.62 -18.67 51.20
C GLU A 105 23.76 -18.52 50.19
N VAL A 106 23.98 -17.28 49.71
CA VAL A 106 25.22 -16.91 49.03
C VAL A 106 25.95 -15.92 49.91
N VAL A 107 27.13 -16.34 50.35
CA VAL A 107 28.11 -15.57 51.12
C VAL A 107 28.87 -14.69 50.12
N GLU A 108 28.73 -13.36 50.22
CA GLU A 108 29.58 -12.42 49.48
C GLU A 108 30.93 -12.26 50.20
N GLU A 109 31.99 -12.68 49.51
CA GLU A 109 33.38 -12.41 49.86
C GLU A 109 33.77 -11.05 49.27
N VAL A 110 34.07 -10.08 50.15
CA VAL A 110 34.49 -8.74 49.78
C VAL A 110 35.97 -8.79 49.38
N VAL A 111 36.26 -8.60 48.09
CA VAL A 111 37.60 -8.29 47.59
C VAL A 111 37.63 -6.82 47.22
N GLU A 112 38.26 -6.00 48.05
CA GLU A 112 38.55 -4.60 47.75
C GLU A 112 39.60 -4.53 46.63
N VAL A 113 39.21 -3.93 45.51
CA VAL A 113 40.14 -3.47 44.47
C VAL A 113 39.92 -1.97 44.32
N GLU A 114 40.85 -1.20 44.84
CA GLU A 114 40.95 0.25 44.61
C GLU A 114 41.24 0.50 43.11
N VAL A 115 40.34 1.19 42.45
CA VAL A 115 40.61 1.83 41.16
C VAL A 115 40.17 3.28 41.28
N GLU A 116 41.15 4.18 41.22
CA GLU A 116 40.95 5.63 41.21
C GLU A 116 40.08 6.03 40.01
N ALA A 117 38.94 6.66 40.28
CA ALA A 117 38.09 7.30 39.28
C ALA A 117 38.12 8.81 39.50
N GLU A 118 38.50 9.54 38.46
CA GLU A 118 38.42 11.00 38.38
C GLU A 118 36.97 11.48 38.60
N GLU A 119 36.84 12.50 39.43
CA GLU A 119 35.58 13.11 39.83
C GLU A 119 35.07 14.05 38.70
N GLU A 120 34.34 13.51 37.72
CA GLU A 120 33.51 14.35 36.85
C GLU A 120 32.18 14.67 37.56
N THR A 121 32.01 15.93 37.95
CA THR A 121 30.74 16.48 38.44
C THR A 121 29.61 16.23 37.43
N PRO A 122 28.50 15.56 37.80
CA PRO A 122 27.39 15.36 36.88
C PRO A 122 26.70 16.70 36.65
N THR A 123 26.74 17.16 35.41
CA THR A 123 25.93 18.29 34.95
C THR A 123 24.46 17.88 35.06
N PRO A 124 23.57 18.67 35.69
CA PRO A 124 22.17 18.29 35.82
C PRO A 124 21.52 18.22 34.43
N THR A 125 21.17 17.00 34.01
CA THR A 125 20.29 16.76 32.87
C THR A 125 19.00 17.55 33.09
N PRO A 126 18.59 18.42 32.15
CA PRO A 126 17.34 19.15 32.31
C PRO A 126 16.20 18.14 32.38
N THR A 127 15.48 18.13 33.50
CA THR A 127 14.21 17.42 33.62
C THR A 127 13.27 17.95 32.53
N PRO A 128 12.72 17.09 31.65
CA PRO A 128 11.76 17.55 30.67
C PRO A 128 10.59 18.20 31.41
N THR A 129 10.30 19.44 31.06
CA THR A 129 9.20 20.18 31.67
C THR A 129 7.92 19.42 31.35
N ALA A 130 7.01 19.29 32.33
CA ALA A 130 5.73 18.56 32.22
C ALA A 130 4.75 19.11 31.15
N ALA A 131 5.23 19.92 30.20
CA ALA A 131 4.51 20.44 29.05
C ALA A 131 4.86 19.72 27.72
N GLU A 132 5.85 18.82 27.70
CA GLU A 132 6.16 17.97 26.52
C GLU A 132 5.38 16.64 26.52
N SER A 133 4.61 16.34 27.58
CA SER A 133 3.79 15.14 27.68
C SER A 133 2.49 15.29 26.86
N HIS A 134 2.30 14.36 25.91
CA HIS A 134 1.07 14.05 25.13
C HIS A 134 1.01 14.49 23.65
N VAL A 135 2.12 14.69 22.94
CA VAL A 135 2.07 14.66 21.47
C VAL A 135 2.07 13.19 21.02
N LEU A 136 0.94 12.67 20.55
CA LEU A 136 0.84 11.32 20.00
C LEU A 136 1.67 11.23 18.71
N ARG A 137 2.82 10.55 18.73
CA ARG A 137 3.65 10.35 17.54
C ARG A 137 3.26 9.05 16.82
N PRO A 138 3.58 8.91 15.52
CA PRO A 138 3.39 7.67 14.78
C PRO A 138 3.91 6.41 15.51
N GLN A 139 5.11 6.49 16.08
CA GLN A 139 5.77 5.37 16.77
C GLN A 139 5.10 5.00 18.10
N ASP A 140 4.38 5.94 18.70
CA ASP A 140 3.62 5.69 19.93
C ASP A 140 2.24 5.05 19.61
N PHE A 141 1.76 5.24 18.37
CA PHE A 141 0.47 4.73 17.91
C PHE A 141 0.56 3.32 17.33
N VAL A 142 1.60 3.04 16.54
CA VAL A 142 1.83 1.73 15.92
C VAL A 142 3.22 1.24 16.27
N ILE A 143 3.27 0.03 16.85
CA ILE A 143 4.51 -0.68 17.15
C ILE A 143 4.67 -1.78 16.10
N PRO A 144 5.87 -1.97 15.51
CA PRO A 144 6.12 -3.07 14.61
C PRO A 144 5.68 -4.42 15.19
N SER A 145 4.80 -5.14 14.49
CA SER A 145 4.19 -6.37 15.01
C SER A 145 5.11 -7.58 14.93
N VAL A 146 6.12 -7.52 14.06
CA VAL A 146 7.11 -8.58 13.85
C VAL A 146 8.50 -8.00 13.67
N LYS A 147 9.52 -8.80 13.99
CA LYS A 147 10.90 -8.52 13.58
C LYS A 147 11.08 -8.95 12.11
N PRO A 148 12.09 -8.43 11.39
CA PRO A 148 12.37 -8.85 10.01
C PRO A 148 12.53 -10.37 9.82
N THR A 149 12.98 -11.07 10.86
CA THR A 149 13.23 -12.52 10.86
C THR A 149 12.13 -13.37 11.47
N THR A 150 11.03 -12.77 11.95
CA THR A 150 9.93 -13.55 12.51
C THR A 150 9.37 -14.49 11.42
N PRO A 151 9.27 -15.82 11.67
CA PRO A 151 8.90 -16.79 10.62
C PRO A 151 7.53 -16.59 10.00
N GLU A 152 6.61 -15.94 10.72
CA GLU A 152 5.22 -15.74 10.31
C GLU A 152 4.72 -14.37 10.77
N PHE A 153 4.00 -13.69 9.89
CA PHE A 153 3.20 -12.51 10.18
C PHE A 153 1.72 -12.89 10.04
N ALA A 154 0.87 -12.46 10.96
CA ALA A 154 -0.56 -12.71 10.89
C ALA A 154 -1.34 -11.49 11.37
N ASP A 155 -2.25 -11.01 10.53
CA ASP A 155 -3.11 -9.86 10.85
C ASP A 155 -3.92 -10.14 12.10
N TYR A 156 -3.66 -9.38 13.19
CA TYR A 156 -4.33 -9.54 14.47
C TYR A 156 -4.33 -11.02 14.98
N GLY A 157 -3.30 -11.79 14.62
CA GLY A 157 -3.19 -13.22 14.97
C GLY A 157 -4.09 -14.16 14.14
N ALA A 158 -4.68 -13.69 13.05
CA ALA A 158 -5.57 -14.48 12.19
C ALA A 158 -4.81 -15.17 11.03
N TRP A 159 -5.16 -14.87 9.77
CA TRP A 159 -4.58 -15.50 8.58
C TRP A 159 -3.11 -15.13 8.44
N GLY A 160 -2.22 -16.13 8.54
CA GLY A 160 -0.78 -15.92 8.54
C GLY A 160 -0.10 -16.09 7.19
N TRP A 161 1.00 -15.36 7.00
CA TRP A 161 1.95 -15.46 5.90
C TRP A 161 3.32 -15.86 6.44
N LYS A 162 3.92 -16.87 5.82
CA LYS A 162 5.20 -17.45 6.27
C LYS A 162 6.34 -17.00 5.39
N LEU A 163 7.48 -16.71 6.00
CA LEU A 163 8.71 -16.51 5.25
C LEU A 163 9.03 -17.78 4.43
N PRO A 164 9.44 -17.65 3.17
CA PRO A 164 9.70 -18.80 2.29
C PRO A 164 10.99 -19.53 2.66
N HIS A 165 11.88 -18.91 3.44
CA HIS A 165 13.19 -19.44 3.80
C HIS A 165 13.48 -19.31 5.30
N PRO A 166 14.17 -20.30 5.90
CA PRO A 166 14.50 -20.28 7.33
C PRO A 166 15.66 -19.33 7.67
N ASP A 167 16.47 -18.93 6.69
CA ASP A 167 17.55 -17.94 6.85
C ASP A 167 17.21 -16.67 6.05
N PRO A 168 16.45 -15.74 6.64
CA PRO A 168 16.14 -14.45 6.02
C PRO A 168 17.38 -13.59 5.81
N ILE A 169 17.36 -12.78 4.76
CA ILE A 169 18.48 -11.95 4.34
C ILE A 169 18.51 -10.65 5.15
N TRP A 170 17.35 -10.01 5.28
CA TRP A 170 17.19 -8.81 6.08
C TRP A 170 16.97 -9.22 7.54
N LYS A 171 18.02 -9.15 8.35
CA LYS A 171 18.01 -9.65 9.74
C LYS A 171 17.63 -8.60 10.78
N GLU A 172 17.83 -7.34 10.42
CA GLU A 172 17.68 -6.19 11.32
C GLU A 172 16.92 -5.07 10.60
N SER A 173 16.40 -4.11 11.37
CA SER A 173 15.84 -2.90 10.79
C SER A 173 16.93 -2.11 10.07
N LEU A 174 16.60 -1.60 8.89
CA LEU A 174 17.48 -0.78 8.08
C LEU A 174 17.48 0.69 8.56
N GLY A 175 16.42 1.13 9.25
CA GLY A 175 16.25 2.53 9.62
C GLY A 175 16.47 3.44 8.41
N GLU A 176 17.27 4.50 8.56
CA GLU A 176 17.55 5.44 7.47
C GLU A 176 18.36 4.85 6.29
N ARG A 177 18.90 3.63 6.42
CA ARG A 177 19.49 2.92 5.26
C ARG A 177 18.43 2.46 4.26
N LEU A 178 17.16 2.44 4.66
CA LEU A 178 16.01 2.31 3.78
C LEU A 178 15.32 3.66 3.61
N CYS A 179 14.94 3.99 2.38
CA CYS A 179 14.19 5.20 2.09
C CYS A 179 12.82 4.95 1.45
N ILE A 180 11.86 5.84 1.71
CA ILE A 180 10.56 5.92 1.02
C ILE A 180 10.52 7.25 0.27
N VAL A 181 10.12 7.22 -1.00
CA VAL A 181 10.15 8.38 -1.89
C VAL A 181 8.80 8.59 -2.54
N ASP A 182 8.24 9.78 -2.33
CA ASP A 182 7.14 10.34 -3.12
C ASP A 182 7.70 11.29 -4.19
N LEU A 183 7.21 11.17 -5.42
CA LEU A 183 7.48 12.12 -6.50
C LEU A 183 6.18 12.78 -6.93
N GLU A 184 6.10 14.11 -6.85
CA GLU A 184 4.86 14.83 -7.12
C GLU A 184 5.07 16.09 -7.96
N SER A 185 4.41 16.17 -9.11
CA SER A 185 4.40 17.36 -9.97
C SER A 185 3.23 18.28 -9.69
N ARG A 186 2.15 17.79 -9.06
CA ARG A 186 0.97 18.58 -8.67
C ARG A 186 1.26 19.42 -7.42
N PRO A 187 0.63 20.59 -7.27
CA PRO A 187 0.94 21.51 -6.16
C PRO A 187 0.45 20.99 -4.80
N PHE A 188 -0.72 20.36 -4.75
CA PHE A 188 -1.33 19.82 -3.52
C PHE A 188 -1.47 20.82 -2.35
N ASP A 189 -1.82 22.07 -2.67
CA ASP A 189 -1.89 23.21 -1.75
C ASP A 189 -3.31 23.76 -1.53
N LYS A 190 -4.34 23.11 -2.09
CA LYS A 190 -5.76 23.47 -1.85
C LYS A 190 -6.26 22.92 -0.50
N PRO A 191 -7.39 23.42 0.02
CA PRO A 191 -7.98 22.91 1.26
C PRO A 191 -8.14 21.39 1.25
N GLY A 192 -7.72 20.73 2.34
CA GLY A 192 -7.74 19.28 2.50
C GLY A 192 -6.67 18.52 1.70
N GLN A 193 -5.69 19.20 1.10
CA GLN A 193 -4.51 18.59 0.47
C GLN A 193 -3.29 18.59 1.40
N ILE A 194 -2.22 17.89 1.02
CA ILE A 194 -1.05 17.60 1.87
C ILE A 194 -0.23 18.85 2.26
N TRP A 195 -0.40 19.96 1.55
CA TRP A 195 0.23 21.24 1.88
C TRP A 195 -0.77 22.29 2.39
N ASP A 196 -2.00 21.88 2.71
CA ASP A 196 -2.98 22.76 3.35
C ASP A 196 -2.53 23.08 4.80
N PRO A 197 -2.21 24.35 5.12
CA PRO A 197 -1.79 24.73 6.47
C PRO A 197 -2.87 24.52 7.53
N GLN A 198 -4.15 24.38 7.16
CA GLN A 198 -5.24 24.08 8.08
C GLN A 198 -5.34 22.60 8.45
N GLY A 199 -4.59 21.73 7.76
CA GLY A 199 -4.61 20.30 7.96
C GLY A 199 -5.83 19.59 7.37
N MET A 200 -5.68 18.29 7.19
CA MET A 200 -6.73 17.38 6.73
C MET A 200 -7.51 16.91 7.95
N SER A 201 -8.84 16.87 7.88
CA SER A 201 -9.66 16.45 9.02
C SER A 201 -10.93 15.76 8.56
N TRP A 202 -11.29 14.64 9.21
CA TRP A 202 -12.56 13.97 8.93
C TRP A 202 -13.79 14.78 9.35
N SER A 203 -13.63 15.81 10.19
CA SER A 203 -14.69 16.81 10.42
C SER A 203 -15.07 17.56 9.14
N ARG A 204 -14.14 17.65 8.19
CA ARG A 204 -14.27 18.22 6.85
C ARG A 204 -14.03 17.14 5.79
N ALA A 205 -14.60 15.94 5.98
CA ALA A 205 -14.31 14.77 5.14
C ALA A 205 -14.48 14.99 3.62
N LYS A 206 -15.35 15.91 3.19
CA LYS A 206 -15.53 16.25 1.78
C LYS A 206 -14.28 16.90 1.16
N ASP A 207 -13.54 17.66 1.95
CA ASP A 207 -12.36 18.40 1.53
C ASP A 207 -11.11 17.50 1.50
N VAL A 208 -11.08 16.44 2.31
CA VAL A 208 -9.93 15.51 2.39
C VAL A 208 -9.62 14.96 1.00
N HIS A 209 -8.40 15.18 0.52
CA HIS A 209 -7.96 14.75 -0.79
C HIS A 209 -7.29 13.37 -0.69
N GLY A 210 -7.82 12.39 -1.45
CA GLY A 210 -7.39 10.98 -1.36
C GLY A 210 -5.88 10.79 -1.54
N PRO A 211 -5.27 11.27 -2.65
CA PRO A 211 -3.85 11.14 -2.89
C PRO A 211 -2.97 11.79 -1.81
N SER A 212 -3.43 12.90 -1.21
CA SER A 212 -2.73 13.49 -0.06
C SER A 212 -2.77 12.59 1.17
N GLY A 213 -3.85 11.85 1.37
CA GLY A 213 -3.91 10.81 2.39
C GLY A 213 -2.95 9.65 2.16
N GLY A 214 -2.71 9.26 0.89
CA GLY A 214 -1.68 8.28 0.53
C GLY A 214 -0.27 8.78 0.82
N THR A 215 0.08 10.00 0.40
CA THR A 215 1.35 10.64 0.76
C THR A 215 1.56 10.70 2.28
N LEU A 216 0.53 11.07 3.05
CA LEU A 216 0.62 11.05 4.51
C LEU A 216 0.87 9.64 5.05
N ASN A 217 0.24 8.61 4.46
CA ASN A 217 0.47 7.22 4.82
C ASN A 217 1.95 6.83 4.68
N HIS A 218 2.60 7.24 3.60
CA HIS A 218 4.00 6.95 3.36
C HIS A 218 4.91 7.58 4.42
N TRP A 219 4.69 8.86 4.74
CA TRP A 219 5.44 9.54 5.78
C TRP A 219 5.24 8.88 7.15
N VAL A 220 3.99 8.61 7.54
CA VAL A 220 3.68 7.95 8.84
C VAL A 220 4.34 6.57 8.91
N TYR A 221 4.26 5.78 7.83
CA TYR A 221 4.93 4.49 7.75
C TYR A 221 6.45 4.63 7.93
N SER A 222 7.08 5.60 7.26
CA SER A 222 8.50 5.89 7.47
C SER A 222 8.83 6.26 8.91
N GLN A 223 7.98 7.06 9.55
CA GLN A 223 8.17 7.44 10.96
C GLN A 223 8.13 6.21 11.88
N ILE A 224 7.15 5.32 11.71
CA ILE A 224 6.98 4.10 12.53
C ILE A 224 8.24 3.22 12.49
N HIS A 225 8.81 3.03 11.30
CA HIS A 225 9.93 2.11 11.10
C HIS A 225 11.31 2.78 11.08
N GLY A 226 11.38 4.10 11.26
CA GLY A 226 12.63 4.87 11.26
C GLY A 226 13.27 5.01 9.87
N TYR A 227 12.50 4.88 8.79
CA TYR A 227 13.01 5.02 7.42
C TYR A 227 13.21 6.48 7.04
N LYS A 228 14.15 6.73 6.12
CA LYS A 228 14.31 8.06 5.55
C LYS A 228 13.16 8.34 4.58
N TYR A 229 12.41 9.41 4.81
CA TYR A 229 11.35 9.83 3.89
C TYR A 229 11.82 10.98 3.00
N TYR A 230 11.43 10.96 1.73
CA TYR A 230 11.60 12.05 0.79
C TYR A 230 10.28 12.39 0.12
N TYR A 231 9.93 13.67 0.16
CA TYR A 231 8.93 14.24 -0.74
C TYR A 231 9.65 15.08 -1.77
N VAL A 232 9.63 14.66 -3.04
CA VAL A 232 10.29 15.36 -4.12
C VAL A 232 9.27 16.11 -4.95
N LYS A 233 9.31 17.44 -4.89
CA LYS A 233 8.58 18.29 -5.83
C LYS A 233 9.31 18.29 -7.17
N ILE A 234 8.72 17.64 -8.17
CA ILE A 234 9.31 17.56 -9.53
C ILE A 234 8.77 18.65 -10.46
N ASN A 235 9.61 19.06 -11.39
CA ASN A 235 9.26 19.96 -12.47
C ASN A 235 8.48 19.21 -13.56
N THR A 236 7.75 19.95 -14.40
CA THR A 236 6.95 19.36 -15.48
C THR A 236 7.74 19.23 -16.78
N TYR A 237 7.59 18.13 -17.51
CA TYR A 237 8.07 18.00 -18.88
C TYR A 237 7.13 18.70 -19.87
N LYS A 238 7.70 19.23 -20.97
CA LYS A 238 6.92 19.84 -22.07
C LYS A 238 6.57 18.82 -23.17
N ASP A 239 7.37 17.77 -23.31
CA ASP A 239 7.38 16.87 -24.46
C ASP A 239 6.97 15.43 -24.11
N ARG A 240 6.78 15.12 -22.82
CA ARG A 240 6.34 13.82 -22.27
C ARG A 240 5.67 14.00 -20.92
N ARG A 241 5.08 12.94 -20.37
CA ARG A 241 4.53 12.97 -18.99
C ARG A 241 5.62 13.02 -17.92
N ASP A 242 5.30 13.64 -16.78
CA ASP A 242 6.22 13.79 -15.63
C ASP A 242 6.59 12.45 -14.98
N SER A 243 5.78 11.41 -15.18
CA SER A 243 6.07 10.07 -14.67
C SER A 243 7.38 9.49 -15.22
N TRP A 244 7.87 10.01 -16.35
CA TRP A 244 9.19 9.69 -16.90
C TRP A 244 10.37 10.25 -16.09
N LYS A 245 10.14 11.07 -15.06
CA LYS A 245 11.20 11.56 -14.15
C LYS A 245 11.61 10.56 -13.07
N LYS A 246 10.84 9.48 -12.89
CA LYS A 246 11.15 8.44 -11.90
C LYS A 246 12.62 7.98 -11.98
N PRO A 247 13.16 7.55 -13.14
CA PRO A 247 14.50 6.97 -13.18
C PRO A 247 15.61 7.98 -12.80
N SER A 248 15.56 9.19 -13.35
CA SER A 248 16.56 10.23 -13.09
C SER A 248 16.55 10.71 -11.64
N VAL A 249 15.37 10.96 -11.06
CA VAL A 249 15.24 11.41 -9.66
C VAL A 249 15.57 10.29 -8.68
N LEU A 250 14.99 9.09 -8.85
CA LEU A 250 15.22 7.96 -7.95
C LEU A 250 16.69 7.51 -7.97
N SER A 251 17.36 7.63 -9.12
CA SER A 251 18.80 7.35 -9.22
C SER A 251 19.65 8.27 -8.36
N LYS A 252 19.24 9.50 -8.06
CA LYS A 252 20.00 10.40 -7.17
C LYS A 252 19.82 10.01 -5.72
N ILE A 253 18.59 9.75 -5.31
CA ILE A 253 18.26 9.43 -3.93
C ILE A 253 18.85 8.07 -3.54
N LEU A 254 18.69 7.05 -4.39
CA LEU A 254 19.12 5.68 -4.10
C LEU A 254 20.62 5.58 -3.73
N LYS A 255 21.47 6.46 -4.26
CA LYS A 255 22.92 6.48 -3.98
C LYS A 255 23.25 6.59 -2.50
N ASN A 256 22.37 7.19 -1.70
CA ASN A 256 22.59 7.46 -0.27
C ASN A 256 22.00 6.38 0.65
N HIS A 257 21.37 5.35 0.10
CA HIS A 257 20.63 4.33 0.84
C HIS A 257 20.99 2.93 0.33
N GLU A 258 20.77 1.89 1.12
CA GLU A 258 20.93 0.49 0.65
C GLU A 258 19.72 0.07 -0.19
N VAL A 259 18.54 0.50 0.24
CA VAL A 259 17.25 0.21 -0.41
C VAL A 259 16.42 1.47 -0.43
N CYS A 260 15.69 1.70 -1.51
CA CYS A 260 14.63 2.69 -1.52
C CYS A 260 13.34 2.12 -2.09
N VAL A 261 12.22 2.68 -1.67
CA VAL A 261 10.90 2.40 -2.21
C VAL A 261 10.35 3.67 -2.84
N PHE A 262 9.93 3.53 -4.09
CA PHE A 262 9.07 4.51 -4.72
C PHE A 262 7.63 4.05 -4.59
N ILE A 263 6.72 4.97 -4.28
CA ILE A 263 5.30 4.69 -4.20
C ILE A 263 4.49 5.89 -4.71
N ASP A 264 3.50 5.64 -5.57
CA ASP A 264 2.60 6.67 -6.10
C ASP A 264 1.63 7.13 -5.00
N SER A 265 1.21 8.40 -5.04
CA SER A 265 0.29 9.00 -4.06
C SER A 265 -1.07 8.28 -3.90
N ASP A 266 -1.46 7.45 -4.86
CA ASP A 266 -2.68 6.64 -4.83
C ASP A 266 -2.43 5.15 -4.51
N ALA A 267 -1.22 4.79 -4.13
CA ALA A 267 -0.88 3.57 -3.42
C ALA A 267 -0.65 3.87 -1.92
N LEU A 268 -0.71 2.84 -1.07
CA LEU A 268 -0.43 2.97 0.35
C LEU A 268 -0.03 1.63 0.99
N PHE A 269 0.65 1.73 2.13
CA PHE A 269 0.93 0.61 3.02
C PHE A 269 -0.34 0.29 3.82
N ASN A 270 -0.90 -0.91 3.57
CA ASN A 270 -2.13 -1.35 4.21
C ASN A 270 -1.91 -1.81 5.67
N HIS A 271 -0.67 -2.20 6.01
CA HIS A 271 -0.25 -2.64 7.34
C HIS A 271 0.88 -1.73 7.83
N LEU A 272 0.54 -0.74 8.67
CA LEU A 272 1.53 0.21 9.17
C LEU A 272 2.53 -0.42 10.14
N ASP A 273 2.16 -1.53 10.77
CA ASP A 273 2.91 -2.29 11.75
C ASP A 273 3.89 -3.30 11.12
N LEU A 274 3.76 -3.60 9.83
CA LEU A 274 4.58 -4.60 9.15
C LEU A 274 5.85 -3.96 8.59
N PRO A 275 7.07 -4.31 9.05
CA PRO A 275 8.31 -3.77 8.50
C PRO A 275 8.55 -4.22 7.07
N LEU A 276 9.10 -3.32 6.26
CA LEU A 276 9.37 -3.59 4.85
C LEU A 276 10.48 -4.65 4.67
N GLU A 277 11.41 -4.77 5.61
CA GLU A 277 12.42 -5.84 5.62
C GLU A 277 11.79 -7.23 5.71
N TRP A 278 10.70 -7.36 6.48
CA TRP A 278 9.94 -8.61 6.54
C TRP A 278 9.30 -8.91 5.17
N LEU A 279 8.69 -7.92 4.53
CA LEU A 279 8.13 -8.06 3.17
C LEU A 279 9.21 -8.40 2.14
N MET A 280 10.39 -7.79 2.22
CA MET A 280 11.51 -8.11 1.35
C MET A 280 11.97 -9.56 1.55
N ASN A 281 12.03 -10.06 2.78
CA ASN A 281 12.30 -11.48 3.04
C ASN A 281 11.19 -12.38 2.48
N TYR A 282 9.92 -12.01 2.71
CA TYR A 282 8.75 -12.76 2.24
C TYR A 282 8.71 -12.89 0.72
N TRP A 283 9.04 -11.82 -0.01
CA TRP A 283 9.13 -11.81 -1.47
C TRP A 283 10.48 -12.29 -2.03
N SER A 284 11.40 -12.73 -1.16
CA SER A 284 12.77 -13.13 -1.52
C SER A 284 13.53 -12.04 -2.30
N ILE A 285 13.36 -10.77 -1.91
CA ILE A 285 14.07 -9.62 -2.47
C ILE A 285 15.44 -9.49 -1.80
N SER A 286 16.49 -9.41 -2.61
CA SER A 286 17.86 -9.36 -2.12
C SER A 286 18.77 -8.58 -3.07
N PRO A 287 19.77 -7.85 -2.54
CA PRO A 287 20.80 -7.24 -3.38
C PRO A 287 21.55 -8.26 -4.25
N HIS A 288 21.60 -9.52 -3.84
CA HIS A 288 22.28 -10.60 -4.58
C HIS A 288 21.50 -11.11 -5.80
N ASN A 289 20.17 -10.99 -5.82
CA ASN A 289 19.33 -11.65 -6.82
C ASN A 289 18.52 -10.69 -7.70
N ASN A 290 18.27 -9.45 -7.27
CA ASN A 290 17.48 -8.50 -8.03
C ASN A 290 17.98 -7.06 -7.83
N SER A 291 17.65 -6.23 -8.80
CA SER A 291 17.89 -4.77 -8.82
C SER A 291 16.62 -4.03 -8.45
N LEU A 292 15.51 -4.44 -9.05
CA LEU A 292 14.18 -3.87 -8.84
C LEU A 292 13.18 -4.98 -8.49
N ALA A 293 12.20 -4.65 -7.68
CA ALA A 293 10.99 -5.45 -7.51
C ALA A 293 9.75 -4.59 -7.77
N LEU A 294 8.88 -5.07 -8.66
CA LEU A 294 7.65 -4.39 -9.07
C LEU A 294 6.53 -5.42 -9.17
N ALA A 295 5.30 -5.00 -8.88
CA ALA A 295 4.15 -5.89 -9.00
C ALA A 295 3.68 -6.04 -10.43
N VAL A 296 3.20 -7.23 -10.81
CA VAL A 296 2.44 -7.37 -12.06
C VAL A 296 1.12 -6.61 -11.96
N ASP A 297 0.63 -6.10 -13.09
CA ASP A 297 -0.71 -5.53 -13.17
C ASP A 297 -1.80 -6.61 -13.13
N PRO A 298 -3.06 -6.22 -12.86
CA PRO A 298 -4.21 -7.10 -13.02
C PRO A 298 -4.30 -7.70 -14.43
N ASP A 299 -4.70 -8.97 -14.50
CA ASP A 299 -4.83 -9.72 -15.75
C ASP A 299 -6.09 -9.31 -16.53
N VAL A 300 -5.96 -8.19 -17.24
CA VAL A 300 -6.96 -7.65 -18.16
C VAL A 300 -6.29 -7.24 -19.46
N GLN A 301 -7.04 -7.24 -20.56
CA GLN A 301 -6.50 -7.11 -21.92
C GLN A 301 -5.60 -5.88 -22.11
N HIS A 302 -5.94 -4.73 -21.52
CA HIS A 302 -5.17 -3.49 -21.68
C HIS A 302 -3.90 -3.42 -20.82
N ASN A 303 -3.69 -4.39 -19.92
CA ASN A 303 -2.50 -4.48 -19.07
C ASN A 303 -1.43 -5.41 -19.64
N HIS A 304 -1.54 -5.81 -20.90
CA HIS A 304 -0.54 -6.62 -21.58
C HIS A 304 0.30 -5.76 -22.52
N ASP A 305 1.60 -6.05 -22.55
CA ASP A 305 2.47 -5.51 -23.58
C ASP A 305 2.23 -6.18 -24.95
N ARG A 306 2.96 -5.72 -25.96
CA ARG A 306 2.87 -6.25 -27.34
C ARG A 306 3.34 -7.71 -27.47
N PHE A 307 3.99 -8.27 -26.45
CA PHE A 307 4.45 -9.66 -26.40
C PHE A 307 3.51 -10.54 -25.58
N GLY A 308 2.40 -10.00 -25.08
CA GLY A 308 1.40 -10.72 -24.31
C GLY A 308 1.82 -10.97 -22.86
N LYS A 309 2.78 -10.21 -22.32
CA LYS A 309 3.14 -10.28 -20.90
C LYS A 309 2.54 -9.10 -20.14
N LEU A 310 1.99 -9.36 -18.95
CA LEU A 310 1.44 -8.32 -18.08
C LEU A 310 2.48 -7.22 -17.82
N PHE A 311 2.05 -5.97 -17.81
CA PHE A 311 2.89 -4.86 -17.38
C PHE A 311 3.31 -5.05 -15.92
N LEU A 312 4.47 -4.48 -15.60
CA LEU A 312 4.90 -4.31 -14.22
C LEU A 312 4.50 -2.91 -13.79
N ASN A 313 3.67 -2.82 -12.76
CA ASN A 313 3.19 -1.56 -12.24
C ASN A 313 4.35 -0.75 -11.66
N THR A 314 4.50 0.48 -12.13
CA THR A 314 5.59 1.37 -11.71
C THR A 314 5.19 2.33 -10.60
N GLY A 315 3.99 2.15 -10.02
CA GLY A 315 3.48 2.92 -8.87
C GLY A 315 3.88 2.37 -7.51
N PHE A 316 4.53 1.21 -7.45
CA PHE A 316 5.23 0.70 -6.27
C PHE A 316 6.47 -0.07 -6.71
N MET A 317 7.65 0.40 -6.30
CA MET A 317 8.93 -0.20 -6.69
C MET A 317 9.87 -0.28 -5.50
N ILE A 318 10.45 -1.45 -5.25
CA ILE A 318 11.57 -1.62 -4.31
C ILE A 318 12.86 -1.67 -5.13
N MET A 319 13.84 -0.85 -4.76
CA MET A 319 15.06 -0.59 -5.53
C MET A 319 16.29 -0.88 -4.66
N GLN A 320 17.20 -1.71 -5.16
CA GLN A 320 18.46 -2.03 -4.48
C GLN A 320 19.58 -1.12 -4.99
N ASN A 321 20.39 -0.55 -4.10
CA ASN A 321 21.55 0.27 -4.49
C ASN A 321 22.69 -0.62 -5.01
N LYS A 322 22.66 -0.90 -6.31
CA LYS A 322 23.72 -1.63 -7.02
C LYS A 322 23.86 -1.16 -8.46
N ASN A 323 25.04 -1.36 -9.05
CA ASN A 323 25.39 -0.91 -10.40
C ASN A 323 24.31 -1.22 -11.45
N LYS A 324 23.74 -2.41 -11.39
CA LYS A 324 22.74 -2.87 -12.36
C LYS A 324 21.41 -2.11 -12.27
N THR A 325 21.05 -1.60 -11.09
CA THR A 325 19.88 -0.72 -10.92
C THR A 325 20.07 0.59 -11.67
N TYR A 326 21.27 1.15 -11.63
CA TYR A 326 21.61 2.38 -12.37
C TYR A 326 21.68 2.16 -13.88
N ASP A 327 22.08 0.97 -14.34
CA ASP A 327 21.96 0.59 -15.75
C ASP A 327 20.50 0.60 -16.21
N ILE A 328 19.60 0.00 -15.41
CA ILE A 328 18.17 -0.02 -15.69
C ILE A 328 17.61 1.41 -15.71
N PHE A 329 17.94 2.25 -14.72
CA PHE A 329 17.45 3.63 -14.69
C PHE A 329 17.92 4.45 -15.88
N ARG A 330 19.19 4.33 -16.28
CA ARG A 330 19.71 5.01 -17.48
C ARG A 330 18.96 4.58 -18.74
N ASP A 331 18.82 3.28 -18.94
CA ASP A 331 18.14 2.74 -20.12
C ASP A 331 16.63 3.11 -20.12
N TRP A 332 16.01 3.22 -18.93
CA TRP A 332 14.63 3.66 -18.78
C TRP A 332 14.44 5.17 -19.00
N ASP A 333 15.32 6.01 -18.47
CA ASP A 333 15.33 7.46 -18.69
C ASP A 333 15.52 7.81 -20.17
N ASP A 334 16.36 7.05 -20.87
CA ASP A 334 16.62 7.23 -22.30
C ASP A 334 15.55 6.62 -23.22
N CYS A 335 14.83 5.59 -22.77
CA CYS A 335 13.77 4.91 -23.53
C CYS A 335 12.83 5.87 -24.29
N PRO A 336 12.26 6.91 -23.65
CA PRO A 336 11.40 7.86 -24.33
C PRO A 336 12.13 8.81 -25.28
N ASN A 337 13.44 8.74 -25.54
CA ASN A 337 14.17 9.63 -26.46
C ASN A 337 14.24 9.10 -27.90
N GLU A 338 14.35 10.01 -28.88
CA GLU A 338 14.61 9.61 -30.27
C GLU A 338 16.03 9.07 -30.38
N GLY A 339 16.20 7.97 -31.10
CA GLY A 339 17.51 7.33 -31.25
C GLY A 339 18.00 6.58 -30.00
N SER A 340 17.12 6.38 -29.00
CA SER A 340 17.43 5.53 -27.86
C SER A 340 17.72 4.10 -28.29
N LYS A 341 18.27 3.31 -27.36
CA LYS A 341 18.50 1.86 -27.52
C LYS A 341 17.22 1.08 -27.90
N TYR A 342 16.03 1.65 -27.65
CA TYR A 342 14.74 1.00 -27.86
C TYR A 342 13.90 1.72 -28.94
N PRO A 343 14.14 1.41 -30.23
CA PRO A 343 13.31 1.92 -31.31
C PRO A 343 11.83 1.61 -31.05
N GLY A 344 11.01 2.65 -30.98
CA GLY A 344 9.57 2.58 -30.73
C GLY A 344 9.13 2.90 -29.30
N CYS A 345 10.04 2.97 -28.32
CA CYS A 345 9.65 3.35 -26.95
C CYS A 345 9.08 4.78 -26.86
N THR A 346 9.40 5.63 -27.84
CA THR A 346 8.84 6.97 -27.98
C THR A 346 7.30 7.00 -28.10
N GLU A 347 6.66 5.89 -28.47
CA GLU A 347 5.20 5.76 -28.49
C GLU A 347 4.56 5.96 -27.12
N PHE A 348 5.32 5.75 -26.04
CA PHE A 348 4.85 5.82 -24.66
C PHE A 348 5.04 7.21 -24.02
N ARG A 349 5.65 8.19 -24.73
CA ARG A 349 5.91 9.55 -24.20
C ARG A 349 4.66 10.25 -23.66
N ASN A 350 3.59 10.21 -24.46
CA ASN A 350 2.42 11.09 -24.34
C ASN A 350 1.10 10.34 -24.39
N ARG A 351 1.12 9.03 -24.10
CA ARG A 351 -0.10 8.21 -24.04
C ARG A 351 -1.11 8.87 -23.10
N LYS A 352 -2.39 8.91 -23.52
CA LYS A 352 -3.49 9.60 -22.81
C LYS A 352 -4.45 8.59 -22.18
N GLY A 353 -5.24 9.05 -21.21
CA GLY A 353 -6.21 8.22 -20.50
C GLY A 353 -5.53 7.06 -19.77
N TRP A 354 -6.13 5.87 -19.91
CA TRP A 354 -5.71 4.60 -19.29
C TRP A 354 -4.47 3.96 -19.93
N GLN A 355 -3.93 4.53 -21.00
CA GLN A 355 -2.79 3.94 -21.68
C GLN A 355 -1.50 4.17 -20.86
N PRO A 356 -0.67 3.13 -20.67
CA PRO A 356 0.52 3.24 -19.83
C PRO A 356 1.57 4.16 -20.47
N THR A 357 2.39 4.80 -19.64
CA THR A 357 3.42 5.78 -20.06
C THR A 357 4.82 5.25 -19.79
N ASP A 358 5.53 5.79 -18.80
CA ASP A 358 6.77 5.21 -18.23
C ASP A 358 6.65 3.71 -17.96
N GLN A 359 5.52 3.26 -17.40
CA GLN A 359 5.20 1.85 -17.22
C GLN A 359 5.20 1.06 -18.53
N GLY A 360 4.62 1.63 -19.58
CA GLY A 360 4.48 1.00 -20.88
C GLY A 360 5.83 0.85 -21.57
N GLY A 361 6.67 1.89 -21.51
CA GLY A 361 8.05 1.83 -22.01
C GLY A 361 8.92 0.85 -21.22
N PHE A 362 8.84 0.89 -19.88
CA PHE A 362 9.55 -0.05 -19.03
C PHE A 362 9.15 -1.50 -19.32
N GLY A 363 7.85 -1.78 -19.31
CA GLY A 363 7.32 -3.12 -19.49
C GLY A 363 7.42 -3.65 -20.92
N THR A 364 7.38 -2.80 -21.94
CA THR A 364 7.46 -3.27 -23.34
C THR A 364 8.91 -3.38 -23.83
N PHE A 365 9.83 -2.58 -23.29
CA PHE A 365 11.20 -2.49 -23.82
C PHE A 365 12.23 -2.78 -22.75
N VAL A 366 12.36 -1.91 -21.74
CA VAL A 366 13.49 -1.94 -20.79
C VAL A 366 13.59 -3.29 -20.08
N ARG A 367 12.48 -3.82 -19.54
CA ARG A 367 12.53 -5.02 -18.69
C ARG A 367 13.10 -6.26 -19.37
N TYR A 368 13.03 -6.33 -20.70
CA TYR A 368 13.46 -7.50 -21.46
C TYR A 368 14.98 -7.64 -21.53
N ASP A 369 15.72 -6.55 -21.33
CA ASP A 369 17.19 -6.58 -21.24
C ASP A 369 17.70 -7.00 -19.85
N TYR A 370 16.81 -7.01 -18.85
CA TYR A 370 17.14 -7.22 -17.44
C TYR A 370 16.31 -8.33 -16.77
N PRO A 371 16.11 -9.51 -17.41
CA PRO A 371 15.16 -10.52 -16.92
C PRO A 371 15.56 -11.14 -15.58
N ASN A 372 16.86 -11.14 -15.25
CA ASN A 372 17.38 -11.68 -13.99
C ASN A 372 17.50 -10.62 -12.89
N ASP A 373 17.23 -9.36 -13.21
CA ASP A 373 17.40 -8.22 -12.30
C ASP A 373 16.07 -7.62 -11.86
N ILE A 374 14.97 -8.03 -12.47
CA ILE A 374 13.63 -7.55 -12.16
C ILE A 374 12.83 -8.68 -11.52
N LYS A 375 12.47 -8.49 -10.25
CA LYS A 375 11.61 -9.40 -9.51
C LYS A 375 10.16 -8.98 -9.66
N GLU A 376 9.34 -9.88 -10.18
CA GLU A 376 7.89 -9.67 -10.29
C GLU A 376 7.22 -10.04 -8.97
N LEU A 377 6.42 -9.12 -8.43
CA LEU A 377 5.62 -9.32 -7.23
C LEU A 377 4.17 -9.67 -7.60
N PRO A 378 3.47 -10.51 -6.81
CA PRO A 378 2.07 -10.83 -7.08
C PRO A 378 1.18 -9.59 -6.96
N CYS A 379 0.33 -9.30 -7.96
CA CYS A 379 -0.58 -8.16 -7.91
C CYS A 379 -1.51 -8.21 -6.69
N THR A 380 -1.97 -9.41 -6.33
CA THR A 380 -2.84 -9.65 -5.17
C THR A 380 -2.23 -9.15 -3.86
N GLU A 381 -0.90 -9.07 -3.81
CA GLU A 381 -0.16 -8.64 -2.63
C GLU A 381 0.33 -7.20 -2.73
N ALA A 382 0.86 -6.81 -3.88
CA ALA A 382 1.64 -5.58 -4.04
C ALA A 382 1.06 -4.56 -5.04
N ASN A 383 -0.09 -4.84 -5.68
CA ASN A 383 -0.74 -3.92 -6.62
C ASN A 383 -2.21 -4.29 -6.83
N GLY A 384 -3.05 -3.93 -5.86
CA GLY A 384 -4.45 -4.26 -5.95
C GLY A 384 -5.38 -3.37 -5.15
N PHE A 385 -6.63 -3.39 -5.58
CA PHE A 385 -7.76 -2.76 -4.93
C PHE A 385 -9.01 -3.60 -5.22
N PRO A 386 -9.56 -4.31 -4.23
CA PRO A 386 -10.60 -5.33 -4.46
C PRO A 386 -11.82 -4.79 -5.23
N GLU A 387 -12.19 -3.54 -4.99
CA GLU A 387 -13.34 -2.86 -5.58
C GLU A 387 -13.13 -2.49 -7.05
N ALA A 388 -11.93 -2.69 -7.60
CA ALA A 388 -11.70 -2.68 -9.05
C ALA A 388 -12.25 -3.96 -9.72
N ASN A 389 -12.49 -5.04 -8.96
CA ASN A 389 -12.98 -6.33 -9.46
C ASN A 389 -12.13 -6.91 -10.60
N GLN A 390 -10.80 -6.77 -10.50
CA GLN A 390 -9.81 -7.27 -11.46
C GLN A 390 -8.89 -8.36 -10.88
N GLY A 391 -9.26 -8.96 -9.76
CA GLY A 391 -8.56 -10.10 -9.16
C GLY A 391 -7.36 -9.77 -8.28
N CYS A 392 -6.94 -8.51 -8.20
CA CYS A 392 -5.82 -8.08 -7.35
C CYS A 392 -6.34 -7.38 -6.08
N MET A 393 -6.02 -7.95 -4.92
CA MET A 393 -6.53 -7.49 -3.61
C MET A 393 -5.72 -6.37 -2.96
N GLY A 394 -4.43 -6.26 -3.28
CA GLY A 394 -3.52 -5.31 -2.62
C GLY A 394 -3.41 -5.58 -1.12
N LYS A 395 -3.07 -6.82 -0.76
CA LYS A 395 -2.97 -7.26 0.64
C LYS A 395 -2.01 -6.37 1.43
N PHE A 396 -0.78 -6.22 0.96
CA PHE A 396 0.25 -5.44 1.65
C PHE A 396 0.31 -4.01 1.13
N ILE A 397 0.33 -3.86 -0.20
CA ILE A 397 0.30 -2.57 -0.88
C ILE A 397 -1.01 -2.45 -1.63
N LYS A 398 -1.81 -1.46 -1.24
CA LYS A 398 -3.11 -1.20 -1.85
C LYS A 398 -2.96 -0.05 -2.83
N HIS A 399 -3.27 -0.28 -4.11
CA HIS A 399 -3.10 0.70 -5.17
C HIS A 399 -4.47 1.03 -5.77
N VAL A 400 -4.96 2.24 -5.53
CA VAL A 400 -6.35 2.65 -5.84
C VAL A 400 -6.39 3.43 -7.14
N TRP A 401 -6.14 2.76 -8.27
CA TRP A 401 -6.11 3.42 -9.59
C TRP A 401 -7.50 3.88 -10.09
N LEU A 402 -8.60 3.40 -9.48
CA LEU A 402 -9.98 3.82 -9.76
C LEU A 402 -10.59 4.60 -8.59
N GLY A 403 -11.19 5.76 -8.89
CA GLY A 403 -11.90 6.56 -7.88
C GLY A 403 -10.96 7.16 -6.84
N LYS A 404 -9.81 7.68 -7.28
CA LYS A 404 -8.74 8.25 -6.42
C LYS A 404 -9.24 9.32 -5.46
N GLU A 405 -10.29 10.04 -5.82
CA GLU A 405 -10.91 11.01 -4.92
C GLU A 405 -11.69 10.30 -3.81
N ASP A 406 -12.69 9.47 -4.11
CA ASP A 406 -13.60 8.97 -3.07
C ASP A 406 -13.14 7.65 -2.44
N ARG A 407 -12.66 6.71 -3.24
CA ARG A 407 -12.36 5.35 -2.78
C ARG A 407 -11.09 5.31 -1.95
N LEU A 408 -10.08 6.10 -2.35
CA LEU A 408 -8.84 6.21 -1.59
C LEU A 408 -9.08 6.83 -0.21
N LYS A 409 -10.02 7.79 -0.07
CA LYS A 409 -10.42 8.34 1.24
C LYS A 409 -10.90 7.26 2.20
N ILE A 410 -11.64 6.26 1.72
CA ILE A 410 -12.11 5.13 2.56
C ILE A 410 -10.92 4.32 3.06
N VAL A 411 -9.97 4.01 2.18
CA VAL A 411 -8.78 3.24 2.55
C VAL A 411 -7.91 4.03 3.54
N VAL A 412 -7.71 5.32 3.29
CA VAL A 412 -7.00 6.22 4.22
C VAL A 412 -7.72 6.29 5.57
N GLY A 413 -9.05 6.37 5.59
CA GLY A 413 -9.85 6.39 6.81
C GLY A 413 -9.74 5.12 7.66
N ASN A 414 -9.51 3.96 7.03
CA ASN A 414 -9.27 2.71 7.74
C ASN A 414 -7.89 2.69 8.43
N VAL A 415 -6.90 3.39 7.88
CA VAL A 415 -5.55 3.46 8.45
C VAL A 415 -5.42 4.63 9.44
N PHE A 416 -6.10 5.74 9.19
CA PHE A 416 -6.10 6.96 10.02
C PHE A 416 -7.49 7.32 10.52
N PRO A 417 -8.11 6.50 11.38
CA PRO A 417 -9.44 6.82 11.90
C PRO A 417 -9.42 8.06 12.81
N GLY A 418 -10.57 8.76 12.88
CA GLY A 418 -10.81 9.81 13.86
C GLY A 418 -9.82 10.98 13.78
N THR A 419 -9.21 11.35 14.92
CA THR A 419 -8.31 12.51 14.99
C THR A 419 -6.91 12.22 14.45
N LEU A 420 -6.58 10.98 14.09
CA LEU A 420 -5.24 10.59 13.64
C LEU A 420 -4.85 11.28 12.33
N LEU A 421 -5.77 11.39 11.37
CA LEU A 421 -5.53 12.09 10.11
C LEU A 421 -5.03 13.52 10.36
N GLU A 422 -5.76 14.28 11.18
CA GLU A 422 -5.41 15.67 11.47
C GLU A 422 -4.15 15.79 12.32
N THR A 423 -3.97 14.87 13.28
CA THR A 423 -2.81 14.84 14.17
C THR A 423 -1.53 14.61 13.38
N PHE A 424 -1.50 13.55 12.56
CA PHE A 424 -0.31 13.21 11.78
C PHE A 424 -0.08 14.18 10.63
N HIS A 425 -1.12 14.73 10.00
CA HIS A 425 -0.91 15.73 8.96
C HIS A 425 -0.27 17.02 9.55
N LYS A 426 -0.69 17.48 10.73
CA LYS A 426 -0.03 18.62 11.39
C LYS A 426 1.45 18.35 11.69
N GLN A 427 1.78 17.12 12.09
CA GLN A 427 3.17 16.73 12.32
C GLN A 427 3.97 16.63 11.02
N PHE A 428 3.37 16.10 9.94
CA PHE A 428 3.97 16.09 8.60
C PHE A 428 4.34 17.52 8.16
N LEU A 429 3.42 18.48 8.30
CA LEU A 429 3.67 19.88 7.94
C LEU A 429 4.80 20.48 8.79
N ALA A 430 4.81 20.21 10.10
CA ALA A 430 5.84 20.68 11.01
C ALA A 430 7.22 20.07 10.71
N ALA A 431 7.26 18.84 10.18
CA ALA A 431 8.49 18.12 9.85
C ALA A 431 9.01 18.39 8.42
N LYS A 432 8.35 19.27 7.64
CA LYS A 432 8.62 19.50 6.22
C LYS A 432 10.12 19.60 5.87
N ASP A 433 10.86 20.41 6.61
CA ASP A 433 12.27 20.72 6.31
C ASP A 433 13.21 19.49 6.43
N SER A 434 12.75 18.41 7.08
CA SER A 434 13.52 17.17 7.23
C SER A 434 13.47 16.22 6.03
N PHE A 435 12.48 16.40 5.13
CA PHE A 435 12.19 15.46 4.05
C PHE A 435 11.84 16.09 2.70
N PHE A 436 11.40 17.35 2.69
CA PHE A 436 10.99 18.03 1.46
C PHE A 436 12.22 18.46 0.66
N THR A 437 12.20 18.17 -0.64
CA THR A 437 13.19 18.67 -1.58
C THR A 437 12.56 18.95 -2.94
N THR A 438 13.29 19.63 -3.80
CA THR A 438 12.90 19.87 -5.20
C THR A 438 13.80 19.09 -6.13
N GLU A 439 13.30 18.79 -7.33
CA GLU A 439 14.13 18.20 -8.37
C GLU A 439 15.38 19.04 -8.64
N ASP A 440 15.26 20.36 -8.77
CA ASP A 440 16.41 21.22 -9.06
C ASP A 440 17.48 21.13 -7.97
N ALA A 441 17.08 21.11 -6.69
CA ALA A 441 18.02 20.95 -5.57
C ALA A 441 18.69 19.56 -5.54
N LEU A 442 17.97 18.51 -5.94
CA LEU A 442 18.56 17.17 -6.06
C LEU A 442 19.54 17.06 -7.22
N MET A 443 19.25 17.75 -8.33
CA MET A 443 20.04 17.68 -9.56
C MET A 443 21.23 18.66 -9.55
N SER A 444 21.24 19.68 -8.69
CA SER A 444 22.33 20.67 -8.60
C SER A 444 23.55 20.20 -7.80
N ASN A 445 23.44 19.13 -7.00
CA ASN A 445 24.51 18.65 -6.12
C ASN A 445 25.51 17.72 -6.84
N GLU A 446 25.82 18.01 -8.11
CA GLU A 446 26.78 17.24 -8.94
C GLU A 446 28.12 17.95 -9.14
#